data_AF-A0A392TWQ7-F1
#
_entry.id   AF-A0A392TWQ7-F1
#
_cell.length_a   1.000
_cell.length_b   1.000
_cell.length_c   1.000
_cell.angle_alpha   90.00
_cell.angle_beta   90.00
_cell.angle_gamma   90.00
#
_symmetry.space_group_name_H-M   'P 1'
#
loop_
_entity.id
_entity.type
_entity.pdbx_description
1 polymer ?
#
loop_
_entity_poly.entity_id
_entity_poly.type
_entity_poly.pdbx_seq_one_letter_code
_entity_poly.pdbx_strand_id
1 'polypeptide(L)' 'MSVLVNESPTSDFNVSKGLRQGDPLSPFLFLIVVEGLTGLMHKAVNSNLFHGYK' A
#
# COMPACT_ATOMS: atom_id res chain seq x y z
N MET A 1 5.91 -12.96 -7.83
CA MET A 1 6.21 -11.53 -7.76
C MET A 1 7.38 -11.40 -6.81
N SER A 2 8.46 -10.77 -7.26
CA SER A 2 9.69 -10.57 -6.49
C SER A 2 9.93 -9.08 -6.29
N VAL A 3 10.64 -8.72 -5.22
CA VAL A 3 11.06 -7.34 -4.93
C VAL A 3 12.59 -7.31 -4.96
N LEU A 4 13.18 -6.20 -5.42
CA LEU A 4 14.63 -6.02 -5.37
C LEU A 4 15.02 -5.52 -3.97
N VAL A 5 15.95 -6.22 -3.32
CA VAL A 5 16.59 -5.78 -2.06
C VAL A 5 18.08 -5.69 -2.34
N ASN A 6 18.65 -4.49 -2.21
CA ASN A 6 20.04 -4.22 -2.58
C ASN A 6 20.37 -4.72 -4.00
N GLU A 7 19.52 -4.34 -4.97
CA GLU A 7 19.66 -4.71 -6.40
C GLU A 7 19.55 -6.21 -6.71
N SER A 8 19.32 -7.04 -5.70
CA SER A 8 19.17 -8.49 -5.84
C SER A 8 17.69 -8.89 -5.72
N PRO A 9 17.15 -9.69 -6.64
CA PRO A 9 15.77 -10.15 -6.55
C PRO A 9 15.57 -11.09 -5.37
N THR A 10 14.52 -10.86 -4.58
CA THR A 10 14.06 -11.80 -3.56
C THR A 10 13.43 -13.03 -4.21
N SER A 11 13.27 -14.10 -3.43
CA SER A 11 12.42 -15.22 -3.83
C SER A 11 11.02 -14.73 -4.20
N ASP A 12 10.41 -15.37 -5.20
CA ASP A 12 9.01 -15.12 -5.53
C ASP A 12 8.12 -15.39 -4.32
N PHE A 13 7.25 -14.43 -4.02
CA PHE A 13 6.20 -14.60 -3.03
C PHE A 13 4.82 -14.60 -3.70
N ASN A 14 3.93 -15.39 -3.11
CA ASN A 14 2.55 -15.47 -3.54
C ASN A 14 1.75 -14.36 -2.85
N VAL A 15 1.19 -13.44 -3.63
CA VAL A 15 0.42 -12.32 -3.10
C VAL A 15 -0.92 -12.87 -2.62
N SER A 16 -1.22 -12.66 -1.33
CA SER A 16 -2.50 -13.03 -0.72
C SER A 16 -3.14 -11.80 -0.10
N LYS A 17 -4.44 -11.88 0.22
CA LYS A 17 -5.11 -10.78 0.93
C LYS A 17 -4.51 -10.66 2.33
N GLY A 18 -3.89 -9.53 2.61
CA GLY A 18 -3.26 -9.23 3.89
C GLY A 18 -1.75 -9.07 3.78
N LEU A 19 -1.18 -8.30 4.70
CA LEU A 19 0.27 -8.22 4.88
C LEU A 19 0.74 -9.45 5.66
N ARG A 20 1.88 -10.03 5.28
CA ARG A 20 2.50 -11.09 6.08
C ARG A 20 2.96 -10.46 7.39
N GLN A 21 2.19 -10.63 8.46
CA GLN A 21 2.63 -10.25 9.80
C GLN A 21 3.91 -11.03 10.13
N GLY A 22 4.92 -10.33 10.66
CA GLY A 22 6.26 -10.89 10.89
C GLY A 22 7.25 -10.69 9.74
N ASP A 23 6.81 -10.18 8.58
CA ASP A 23 7.74 -9.69 7.56
C ASP A 23 8.22 -8.27 7.93
N PRO A 24 9.53 -8.02 8.07
CA PRO A 24 10.05 -6.70 8.42
C PRO A 24 9.68 -5.60 7.42
N LEU A 25 9.28 -5.92 6.19
CA LEU A 25 8.86 -4.94 5.18
C LEU A 25 7.36 -4.60 5.24
N SER A 26 6.53 -5.42 5.88
CA SER A 26 5.08 -5.20 5.96
C SER A 26 4.68 -3.81 6.48
N PRO A 27 5.33 -3.24 7.52
CA PRO A 27 5.03 -1.87 7.99
C PRO A 27 5.30 -0.80 6.93
N PHE A 28 6.39 -0.93 6.16
CA PHE A 28 6.73 0.03 5.10
C PHE A 28 5.72 -0.04 3.95
N LEU A 29 5.35 -1.25 3.53
CA LEU A 29 4.35 -1.45 2.49
C LEU A 29 2.98 -0.89 2.91
N PHE A 30 2.61 -1.02 4.18
CA PHE A 30 1.39 -0.40 4.72
C PHE A 30 1.42 1.12 4.58
N LEU A 31 2.51 1.77 4.96
CA LEU A 31 2.65 3.23 4.87
C LEU A 31 2.51 3.74 3.44
N ILE A 32 3.17 3.07 2.47
CA ILE A 32 3.09 3.44 1.04
C ILE A 32 1.64 3.38 0.55
N VAL A 33 0.91 2.32 0.91
CA VAL A 33 -0.49 2.16 0.52
C VAL A 33 -1.37 3.23 1.16
N VAL A 34 -1.18 3.51 2.45
CA VAL A 34 -1.96 4.53 3.17
C VAL A 34 -1.71 5.93 2.63
N GLU A 35 -0.46 6.28 2.30
CA GLU A 35 -0.12 7.57 1.72
C GLU A 35 -0.79 7.76 0.34
N GLY A 36 -0.68 6.76 -0.53
CA GLY A 36 -1.35 6.77 -1.83
C GLY A 36 -2.87 6.86 -1.71
N LEU A 37 -3.47 6.07 -0.80
CA LEU A 37 -4.91 6.11 -0.53
C LEU A 37 -5.35 7.47 -0.01
N THR A 38 -4.59 8.08 0.91
CA THR A 38 -4.87 9.41 1.46
C THR A 38 -4.88 10.45 0.35
N GLY A 39 -3.87 10.45 -0.53
CA GLY A 39 -3.83 11.34 -1.69
C GLY A 39 -5.03 11.17 -2.63
N LEU A 40 -5.42 9.93 -2.92
CA LEU A 40 -6.60 9.63 -3.75
C LEU A 40 -7.90 10.11 -3.09
N MET A 41 -8.06 9.91 -1.78
CA MET A 41 -9.24 10.37 -1.04
C MET A 41 -9.32 11.89 -1.02
N HIS A 42 -8.21 12.60 -0.80
CA HIS A 42 -8.17 14.06 -0.87
C HIS A 42 -8.59 14.56 -2.25
N LYS A 43 -8.09 13.92 -3.32
CA LYS A 43 -8.48 14.25 -4.70
C LYS A 43 -9.98 14.02 -4.94
N ALA A 44 -10.52 12.91 -4.44
CA ALA A 44 -11.94 12.59 -4.57
C ALA A 44 -12.83 13.62 -3.85
N VAL A 45 -12.46 14.04 -2.63
CA VAL A 45 -13.17 15.10 -1.89
C VAL A 45 -13.10 16.43 -2.64
N ASN A 46 -11.91 16.85 -3.07
CA ASN A 46 -11.72 18.10 -3.81
C ASN A 46 -12.48 18.12 -5.15
N SER A 47 -12.69 16.95 -5.74
CA SER A 47 -13.45 16.78 -6.99
C SER A 47 -14.95 16.58 -6.76
N ASN A 48 -15.45 16.70 -5.52
CA ASN A 48 -16.83 16.45 -5.14
C ASN A 48 -17.33 15.03 -5.52
N LEU A 49 -16.43 14.05 -5.62
CA LEU A 49 -16.77 12.65 -5.89
C LEU A 49 -17.05 11.89 -4.60
N PHE A 50 -16.61 12.42 -3.46
CA PHE A 50 -16.81 11.84 -2.15
C PHE A 50 -17.12 12.93 -1.13
N HIS A 51 -18.15 12.73 -0.32
CA HIS A 51 -18.55 13.63 0.76
C HIS A 51 -18.73 12.81 2.05
N GLY A 52 -18.41 13.43 3.18
CA GLY A 52 -18.62 12.79 4.48
C GLY A 52 -20.09 12.48 4.73
N TYR A 53 -20.37 11.33 5.33
CA TYR A 53 -21.69 11.02 5.87
C TYR A 53 -21.96 11.90 7.09
N LYS A 54 -23.22 12.27 7.32
CA LYS A 54 -23.63 13.24 8.34
C LYS A 54 -24.19 12.57 9.58
#